data_AF-L7EE20-F1
#
_entry.id   AF-L7EE20-F1
#
_cell.length_a   1.000
_cell.length_b   1.000
_cell.length_c   1.000
_cell.angle_alpha   90.00
_cell.angle_beta   90.00
_cell.angle_gamma   90.00
#
_symmetry.space_group_name_H-M   'P 1'
#
loop_
_entity.id
_entity.type
_entity.pdbx_description
1 polymer ?
#
loop_
_entity_poly.entity_id
_entity_poly.type
_entity_poly.pdbx_seq_one_letter_code
_entity_poly.pdbx_strand_id
1 'polypeptide(L)'
;MRALLIYPVFPPTFWSYNKILELVDRKVLLPPLGMVTVAAILPQEWEFKLVDRNIRAVTEAEWDWAEIVILSGMIVQRQDLIEQIHEAKQRGKLVAVGGSLSHFYPPRSGRGRFSDSR
;
A
#
# COMPACT_ATOMS: atom_id res chain seq x y z
N MET A 1 -18.28 -2.99 4.05
CA MET A 1 -17.02 -3.69 4.37
C MET A 1 -16.03 -2.68 4.93
N ARG A 2 -15.10 -3.13 5.78
CA ARG A 2 -14.01 -2.32 6.32
C ARG A 2 -12.75 -2.53 5.48
N ALA A 3 -12.43 -1.55 4.65
CA ALA A 3 -11.33 -1.59 3.70
C ALA A 3 -10.14 -0.76 4.20
N LEU A 4 -8.99 -1.42 4.35
CA LEU A 4 -7.72 -0.78 4.68
C LEU A 4 -6.93 -0.56 3.40
N LEU A 5 -6.76 0.69 3.01
CA LEU A 5 -5.96 1.12 1.89
C LEU A 5 -4.52 1.38 2.37
N ILE A 6 -3.56 0.60 1.89
CA ILE A 6 -2.14 0.76 2.24
C ILE A 6 -1.39 1.29 1.03
N TYR A 7 -0.77 2.46 1.19
CA TYR A 7 0.23 2.97 0.25
C TYR A 7 1.63 2.58 0.75
N PRO A 8 2.36 1.71 0.03
CA PRO A 8 3.64 1.18 0.52
C PRO A 8 4.75 2.24 0.63
N VAL A 9 5.80 1.90 1.36
CA VAL A 9 7.00 2.75 1.51
C VAL A 9 7.64 2.98 0.16
N PHE A 10 7.92 4.24 -0.13
CA PHE A 10 8.75 4.70 -1.22
C PHE A 10 10.19 4.76 -0.71
N PRO A 11 11.10 3.90 -1.20
CA PRO A 11 12.49 3.96 -0.76
C PRO A 11 13.10 5.32 -1.13
N PRO A 12 14.07 5.84 -0.37
CA PRO A 12 14.75 7.08 -0.70
C PRO A 12 15.33 7.03 -2.12
N THR A 13 14.96 7.99 -2.95
CA THR A 13 15.50 8.20 -4.29
C THR A 13 16.00 9.63 -4.42
N PHE A 14 16.65 9.93 -5.55
CA PHE A 14 16.99 11.30 -5.92
C PHE A 14 15.78 12.26 -5.84
N TRP A 15 14.57 11.77 -6.15
CA TRP A 15 13.33 12.54 -6.18
C TRP A 15 12.57 12.57 -4.85
N SER A 16 13.12 11.98 -3.78
CA SER A 16 12.46 11.97 -2.47
C SER A 16 12.59 13.30 -1.74
N TYR A 17 13.56 14.15 -2.12
CA TYR A 17 13.77 15.49 -1.57
C TYR A 17 13.78 15.54 -0.02
N ASN A 18 14.21 14.47 0.65
CA ASN A 18 14.08 14.31 2.10
C ASN A 18 14.63 15.51 2.88
N LYS A 19 15.79 16.06 2.48
CA LYS A 19 16.39 17.24 3.10
C LYS A 19 15.58 18.52 2.90
N ILE A 20 14.92 18.67 1.77
CA ILE A 20 14.04 19.82 1.51
C ILE A 20 12.74 19.67 2.30
N LEU A 21 12.18 18.46 2.35
CA LEU A 21 10.97 18.14 3.11
C LEU A 21 11.17 18.35 4.62
N GLU A 22 12.34 17.98 5.16
CA GLU A 22 12.75 18.30 6.54
C GLU A 22 12.72 19.82 6.81
N LEU A 23 13.18 20.65 5.87
CA LEU A 23 13.22 22.11 6.02
C LEU A 23 11.83 22.76 6.03
N VAL A 24 10.83 22.12 5.42
CA VAL A 24 9.45 22.62 5.34
C VAL A 24 8.48 21.86 6.25
N ASP A 25 9.00 21.05 7.18
CA ASP A 25 8.25 20.22 8.13
C ASP A 25 7.19 19.32 7.45
N ARG A 26 7.60 18.67 6.35
CA ARG A 26 6.77 17.69 5.62
C ARG A 26 7.45 16.34 5.58
N LYS A 27 6.65 15.27 5.55
CA LYS A 27 7.13 13.88 5.45
C LYS A 27 7.06 13.32 4.03
N VAL A 28 6.15 13.83 3.22
CA VAL A 28 5.91 13.37 1.84
C VAL A 28 5.63 14.57 0.94
N LEU A 29 6.01 14.45 -0.33
CA LEU A 29 5.78 15.49 -1.33
C LEU A 29 4.33 15.52 -1.83
N LEU A 30 3.74 14.33 -2.03
CA LEU A 30 2.41 14.15 -2.61
C LEU A 30 1.62 13.12 -1.81
N PRO A 31 0.31 13.35 -1.58
CA PRO A 31 -0.55 12.32 -1.02
C PRO A 31 -0.75 11.17 -2.02
N PRO A 32 -1.11 9.96 -1.56
CA PRO A 32 -1.34 8.81 -2.44
C PRO A 32 -2.67 8.92 -3.19
N LEU A 33 -2.73 9.83 -4.16
CA LEU A 33 -3.95 10.20 -4.90
C LEU A 33 -4.63 8.98 -5.54
N GLY A 34 -3.85 8.04 -6.08
CA GLY A 34 -4.39 6.81 -6.67
C GLY A 34 -5.18 5.93 -5.69
N MET A 35 -4.86 5.98 -4.39
CA MET A 35 -5.64 5.24 -3.38
C MET A 35 -6.93 5.97 -3.02
N VAL A 36 -6.88 7.30 -2.97
CA VAL A 36 -8.07 8.12 -2.71
C VAL A 36 -9.08 7.99 -3.84
N THR A 37 -8.62 7.95 -5.09
CA THR A 37 -9.53 7.73 -6.24
C THR A 37 -10.15 6.34 -6.23
N VAL A 38 -9.38 5.31 -5.86
CA VAL A 38 -9.92 3.95 -5.67
C VAL A 38 -11.02 3.93 -4.60
N ALA A 39 -10.78 4.57 -3.45
CA ALA A 39 -11.78 4.67 -2.38
C ALA A 39 -13.07 5.37 -2.86
N ALA A 40 -12.96 6.37 -3.74
CA ALA A 40 -14.10 7.10 -4.28
C ALA A 40 -14.95 6.31 -5.31
N ILE A 41 -14.40 5.26 -5.93
CA ILE A 41 -15.09 4.45 -6.94
C ILE A 41 -15.68 3.16 -6.34
N LEU A 42 -15.15 2.70 -5.21
CA LEU A 42 -15.69 1.55 -4.47
C LEU A 42 -17.08 1.86 -3.90
N PRO A 43 -17.87 0.85 -3.48
CA PRO A 43 -19.17 1.09 -2.85
C PRO A 43 -19.04 2.01 -1.64
N GLN A 44 -19.83 3.08 -1.58
CA GLN A 44 -19.66 4.15 -0.58
C GLN A 44 -20.26 3.79 0.79
N GLU A 45 -20.99 2.68 0.88
CA GLU A 45 -21.38 2.05 2.14
C GLU A 45 -20.22 1.30 2.83
N TRP A 46 -19.05 1.23 2.21
CA TRP A 46 -17.85 0.70 2.85
C TRP A 46 -17.21 1.76 3.75
N GLU A 47 -16.56 1.30 4.81
CA GLU A 47 -15.73 2.14 5.65
C GLU A 47 -14.28 2.04 5.18
N PHE A 48 -13.60 3.18 5.05
CA PHE A 48 -12.26 3.25 4.51
C PHE A 48 -11.28 3.81 5.55
N LYS A 49 -10.12 3.16 5.68
CA LYS A 49 -8.95 3.75 6.35
C LYS A 49 -7.79 3.76 5.36
N LEU A 50 -7.13 4.91 5.24
CA LEU A 50 -5.94 5.07 4.40
C LEU A 50 -4.70 5.19 5.30
N VAL A 51 -3.72 4.34 5.04
CA VAL A 51 -2.40 4.39 5.67
C VAL A 51 -1.35 4.65 4.60
N ASP A 52 -0.73 5.83 4.68
CA ASP A 52 0.51 6.11 3.97
C ASP A 52 1.71 5.64 4.79
N ARG A 53 2.35 4.55 4.34
CA ARG A 53 3.50 3.95 5.02
C ARG A 53 4.73 4.87 5.07
N ASN A 54 4.77 5.90 4.21
CA ASN A 54 5.82 6.92 4.23
C ASN A 54 5.68 7.88 5.41
N ILE A 55 4.49 7.95 6.01
CA ILE A 55 4.20 8.82 7.15
C ILE A 55 4.24 8.04 8.47
N ARG A 56 3.67 6.83 8.46
CA ARG A 56 3.58 5.96 9.64
C ARG A 56 3.30 4.51 9.27
N ALA A 57 3.61 3.60 10.20
CA ALA A 57 3.19 2.22 10.09
C ALA A 57 1.66 2.05 10.21
N VAL A 58 1.17 0.92 9.70
CA VAL A 58 -0.19 0.41 9.97
C VAL A 58 -0.21 -0.09 11.40
N THR A 59 -1.24 0.28 12.15
CA THR A 59 -1.39 -0.11 13.55
C THR A 59 -2.08 -1.47 13.69
N GLU A 60 -1.86 -2.17 14.81
CA GLU A 60 -2.56 -3.43 15.10
C GLU A 60 -4.09 -3.26 15.08
N ALA A 61 -4.60 -2.17 15.63
CA ALA A 61 -6.04 -1.88 15.61
C ALA A 61 -6.59 -1.69 14.19
N GLU A 62 -5.79 -1.14 13.25
CA GLU A 62 -6.18 -1.04 11.85
C GLU A 62 -6.17 -2.39 11.15
N TRP A 63 -5.17 -3.23 11.44
CA TRP A 63 -5.11 -4.60 10.96
C TRP A 63 -6.30 -5.42 11.43
N ASP A 64 -6.64 -5.37 12.72
CA ASP A 64 -7.74 -6.13 13.30
C ASP A 64 -9.10 -5.65 12.78
N TRP A 65 -9.25 -4.33 12.62
CA TRP A 65 -10.45 -3.71 12.08
C TRP A 65 -10.71 -4.06 10.61
N ALA A 66 -9.67 -4.26 9.80
CA ALA A 66 -9.83 -4.49 8.36
C ALA A 66 -10.45 -5.86 8.04
N GLU A 67 -11.34 -5.90 7.05
CA GLU A 67 -11.84 -7.14 6.43
C GLU A 67 -11.11 -7.42 5.11
N ILE A 68 -10.81 -6.35 4.38
CA ILE A 68 -10.03 -6.36 3.15
C ILE A 68 -8.90 -5.34 3.22
N VAL A 69 -7.75 -5.72 2.67
CA VAL A 69 -6.60 -4.84 2.48
C VAL A 69 -6.40 -4.62 0.99
N ILE A 70 -6.40 -3.36 0.58
CA ILE A 70 -6.19 -2.93 -0.78
C ILE A 70 -4.83 -2.24 -0.83
N LEU A 71 -3.94 -2.72 -1.69
CA LEU A 71 -2.61 -2.15 -1.86
C LEU A 71 -2.40 -1.70 -3.30
N SER A 72 -1.74 -0.56 -3.48
CA SER A 72 -1.32 -0.08 -4.79
C SER A 72 0.09 0.47 -4.68
N GLY A 73 0.98 0.01 -5.56
CA GLY A 73 2.38 0.38 -5.52
C GLY A 73 3.02 0.39 -6.90
N MET A 74 4.09 1.18 -7.01
CA MET A 74 4.99 1.20 -8.16
C MET A 74 6.13 0.18 -7.97
N ILE A 75 6.87 -0.12 -9.03
CA ILE A 75 7.97 -1.10 -8.98
C ILE A 75 9.03 -0.77 -7.92
N VAL A 76 9.31 0.52 -7.70
CA VAL A 76 10.23 1.00 -6.66
C VAL A 76 9.75 0.64 -5.24
N GLN A 77 8.44 0.43 -5.07
CA GLN A 77 7.81 0.07 -3.79
C GLN A 77 7.63 -1.46 -3.63
N ARG A 78 8.20 -2.27 -4.54
CA ARG A 78 7.97 -3.73 -4.60
C ARG A 78 8.22 -4.43 -3.27
N GLN A 79 9.32 -4.09 -2.60
CA GLN A 79 9.73 -4.78 -1.37
C GLN A 79 8.69 -4.61 -0.27
N ASP A 80 8.36 -3.37 0.10
CA ASP A 80 7.35 -3.09 1.13
C ASP A 80 5.96 -3.58 0.69
N LEU A 81 5.59 -3.47 -0.60
CA LEU A 81 4.32 -4.02 -1.09
C LEU A 81 4.20 -5.52 -0.82
N ILE A 82 5.25 -6.31 -1.12
CA ILE A 82 5.25 -7.76 -0.87
C ILE A 82 5.17 -8.06 0.62
N GLU A 83 5.89 -7.31 1.45
CA GLU A 83 5.84 -7.45 2.91
C GLU A 83 4.43 -7.21 3.46
N GLN A 84 3.76 -6.13 3.04
CA GLN A 84 2.40 -5.82 3.48
C GLN A 84 1.38 -6.85 2.96
N ILE A 85 1.58 -7.42 1.76
CA ILE A 85 0.76 -8.53 1.25
C ILE A 85 0.93 -9.78 2.11
N HIS A 86 2.16 -10.11 2.51
CA HIS A 86 2.41 -11.26 3.38
C HIS A 86 1.80 -11.06 4.76
N GLU A 87 1.96 -9.87 5.35
CA GLU A 87 1.37 -9.51 6.63
C GLU A 87 -0.16 -9.64 6.61
N ALA A 88 -0.82 -9.08 5.60
CA ALA A 88 -2.27 -9.18 5.43
C ALA A 88 -2.73 -10.64 5.33
N LYS A 89 -1.99 -11.48 4.60
CA LYS A 89 -2.30 -12.90 4.45
C LYS A 89 -2.09 -13.71 5.73
N GLN A 90 -1.03 -13.42 6.49
CA GLN A 90 -0.77 -14.07 7.78
C GLN A 90 -1.90 -13.78 8.77
N ARG A 91 -2.54 -12.61 8.67
CA ARG A 91 -3.70 -12.20 9.46
C ARG A 91 -5.05 -12.66 8.89
N GLY A 92 -5.04 -13.49 7.84
CA GLY A 92 -6.26 -14.04 7.23
C GLY A 92 -7.13 -13.01 6.51
N LYS A 93 -6.58 -11.85 6.11
CA LYS A 93 -7.33 -10.78 5.44
C LYS A 93 -7.48 -11.06 3.94
N LEU A 94 -8.59 -10.60 3.36
CA LEU A 94 -8.72 -10.53 1.91
C LEU A 94 -7.72 -9.50 1.36
N VAL A 95 -7.05 -9.80 0.25
CA VAL A 95 -6.03 -8.92 -0.33
C VAL A 95 -6.36 -8.63 -1.78
N ALA A 96 -6.48 -7.34 -2.11
CA ALA A 96 -6.52 -6.82 -3.47
C ALA A 96 -5.27 -5.99 -3.75
N VAL A 97 -4.67 -6.18 -4.92
CA VAL A 97 -3.44 -5.48 -5.33
C VAL A 97 -3.66 -4.82 -6.68
N GLY A 98 -3.27 -3.57 -6.81
CA GLY A 98 -3.33 -2.80 -8.04
C GLY A 98 -2.06 -1.97 -8.27
N GLY A 99 -2.20 -0.93 -9.10
CA GLY A 99 -1.08 -0.05 -9.46
C GLY A 99 -0.18 -0.63 -10.56
N SER A 100 0.85 0.14 -10.92
CA SER A 100 1.73 -0.22 -12.04
C SER A 100 2.50 -1.51 -11.79
N LEU A 101 2.88 -1.81 -10.55
CA LEU A 101 3.58 -3.05 -10.24
C LEU A 101 2.73 -4.29 -10.51
N SER A 102 1.44 -4.28 -10.13
CA SER A 102 0.55 -5.42 -10.38
C SER A 102 0.33 -5.69 -11.87
N HIS A 103 0.46 -4.66 -12.72
CA HIS A 103 0.35 -4.82 -14.17
C HIS A 103 1.57 -5.54 -14.76
N PHE A 104 2.79 -5.17 -14.32
CA PHE A 104 4.02 -5.81 -14.78
C PHE A 104 4.27 -7.18 -14.14
N TYR A 105 3.77 -7.40 -12.93
CA TYR A 105 3.93 -8.64 -12.17
C TYR A 105 2.58 -9.09 -11.61
N PRO A 106 1.71 -9.70 -12.44
CA PRO A 106 0.46 -10.24 -11.94
C PRO A 106 0.75 -11.35 -10.92
N PRO A 107 -0.01 -11.41 -9.80
CA PRO A 107 0.09 -12.54 -8.90
C PRO A 107 -0.24 -13.82 -9.70
N ARG A 108 0.66 -14.80 -9.71
CA ARG A 108 0.35 -16.10 -10.33
C ARG A 108 -0.92 -16.66 -9.69
N SER A 109 -1.86 -17.09 -10.52
CA SER A 109 -3.10 -17.73 -10.07
C SER A 109 -2.75 -18.99 -9.28
N GLY A 110 -2.93 -18.92 -7.96
CA GLY A 110 -2.59 -20.00 -7.04
C GLY A 110 -1.61 -19.55 -5.96
N ARG A 111 -1.95 -19.92 -4.72
CA ARG A 111 -1.22 -19.67 -3.46
C ARG A 111 0.26 -19.29 -3.65
N GLY A 112 0.53 -17.99 -3.49
CA GLY A 112 1.77 -17.46 -2.91
C GLY A 112 3.07 -17.78 -3.63
N ARG A 113 3.54 -16.84 -4.46
CA ARG A 113 4.89 -16.26 -4.43
C ARG A 113 5.00 -15.21 -5.53
N PHE A 114 5.25 -13.96 -5.16
CA PHE A 114 5.94 -13.03 -6.06
C PHE A 114 7.37 -13.55 -6.13
N SER A 115 7.78 -14.10 -7.28
CA SER A 115 9.14 -14.60 -7.43
C SER A 115 10.12 -13.44 -7.36
N ASP A 116 11.08 -13.54 -6.44
CA ASP A 116 12.37 -12.86 -6.59
C ASP A 116 13.08 -13.46 -7.81
N SER A 117 12.95 -12.76 -8.94
CA SER A 117 13.90 -12.89 -10.03
C SER A 117 15.16 -12.16 -9.59
N ARG A 118 16.20 -12.95 -9.30
CA ARG A 118 17.58 -12.51 -9.51
C ARG A 118 17.77 -12.09 -10.97
#